data_AF-A0A3P6R3P3-F1
#
_entry.id   AF-A0A3P6R3P3-F1
#
_cell.length_a   1.000
_cell.length_b   1.000
_cell.length_c   1.000
_cell.angle_alpha   90.00
_cell.angle_beta   90.00
_cell.angle_gamma   90.00
#
_symmetry.space_group_name_H-M   'P 1'
#
loop_
_entity.id
_entity.type
_entity.pdbx_description
1 polymer ?
#
loop_
_entity_poly.entity_id
_entity_poly.type
_entity_poly.pdbx_seq_one_letter_code
_entity_poly.pdbx_strand_id
1 'polypeptide(L)'
;REGHSRRKGPQKCPHIVAPQTKLYVAAGERRNITVKVQNLDPIFMTDFRCHFKVGNVEHEKPAVKTFDDNVICDEMQFDHYGLGVSGGTAPVEFNVVWSSSDSSRKHTLDNIGGVAVEVYKCEALASNCGRCLTLDAEKYECGWCAIDNRCVRPMACLARSPQDWLNSTQLCANPAIEDFSPKKGPVGGKTKVGITALLKRKLSVGVAICIEMYMAEHRTECHSRGTLF
;
A
#
# COMPACT_ATOMS: atom_id res chain seq x y z
N ARG A 1 -15.37 -11.50 33.40
CA ARG A 1 -14.81 -10.36 34.18
C ARG A 1 -15.93 -9.34 34.32
N GLU A 2 -16.42 -9.07 35.54
CA GLU A 2 -17.45 -8.04 35.73
C GLU A 2 -16.81 -6.66 35.62
N GLY A 3 -17.15 -5.94 34.55
CA GLY A 3 -16.78 -4.53 34.37
C GLY A 3 -17.81 -3.61 35.01
N HIS A 4 -17.41 -2.37 35.30
CA HIS A 4 -18.28 -1.33 35.89
C HIS A 4 -19.40 -0.83 34.96
N SER A 5 -19.52 -1.38 33.74
CA SER A 5 -20.55 -0.97 32.80
C SER A 5 -21.95 -1.42 33.26
N ARG A 6 -22.87 -0.45 33.35
CA ARG A 6 -24.30 -0.71 33.59
C ARG A 6 -24.97 -1.51 32.46
N ARG A 7 -24.36 -1.57 31.27
CA ARG A 7 -24.87 -2.29 30.09
C ARG A 7 -23.94 -3.47 29.77
N LYS A 8 -24.40 -4.68 30.09
CA LYS A 8 -23.66 -5.92 29.85
C LYS A 8 -23.94 -6.45 28.43
N GLY A 9 -22.92 -7.00 27.78
CA GLY A 9 -23.03 -7.67 26.48
C GLY A 9 -21.87 -7.34 25.52
N PRO A 10 -21.51 -8.25 24.60
CA PRO A 10 -20.36 -8.10 23.71
C PRO A 10 -20.47 -6.89 22.78
N GLN A 11 -21.69 -6.47 22.44
CA GLN A 11 -21.96 -5.30 21.60
C GLN A 11 -21.82 -3.96 22.35
N LYS A 12 -21.49 -3.99 23.64
CA LYS A 12 -21.34 -2.81 24.50
C LYS A 12 -19.89 -2.58 24.95
N CYS A 13 -18.95 -3.41 24.47
CA CYS A 13 -17.53 -3.20 24.73
C CYS A 13 -17.04 -1.93 23.99
N PRO A 14 -16.15 -1.15 24.62
CA PRO A 14 -15.44 -0.06 23.95
C PRO A 14 -14.54 -0.64 22.84
N HIS A 15 -14.73 -0.18 21.61
CA HIS A 15 -14.02 -0.73 20.46
C HIS A 15 -13.78 0.33 19.37
N ILE A 16 -12.80 0.03 18.52
CA ILE A 16 -12.48 0.81 17.32
C ILE A 16 -13.41 0.38 16.18
N VAL A 17 -13.96 1.37 15.47
CA VAL A 17 -14.77 1.19 14.27
C VAL A 17 -13.99 1.72 13.08
N ALA A 18 -13.82 0.87 12.07
CA ALA A 18 -12.97 1.14 10.93
C ALA A 18 -13.83 1.39 9.68
N PRO A 19 -13.95 2.64 9.17
CA PRO A 19 -14.46 2.86 7.82
C PRO A 19 -13.46 2.40 6.75
N GLN A 20 -12.16 2.44 7.06
CA GLN A 20 -11.07 1.85 6.27
C GLN A 20 -10.27 0.90 7.17
N THR A 21 -10.05 -0.33 6.71
CA THR A 21 -9.40 -1.37 7.49
C THR A 21 -7.87 -1.35 7.37
N LYS A 22 -7.33 -0.82 6.26
CA LYS A 22 -5.89 -0.76 6.05
C LYS A 22 -5.45 0.63 5.63
N LEU A 23 -4.48 1.16 6.36
CA LEU A 23 -3.81 2.41 6.03
C LEU A 23 -2.39 2.11 5.53
N TYR A 24 -2.08 2.59 4.32
CA TYR A 24 -0.75 2.50 3.75
C TYR A 24 0.00 3.81 3.99
N VAL A 25 1.20 3.73 4.55
CA VAL A 25 2.03 4.89 4.87
C VAL A 25 3.41 4.69 4.25
N ALA A 26 3.97 5.69 3.61
CA ALA A 26 5.29 5.54 3.02
C ALA A 26 6.39 5.59 4.08
N ALA A 27 7.46 4.85 3.83
CA ALA A 27 8.67 4.88 4.65
C ALA A 27 9.21 6.32 4.83
N GLY A 28 9.47 6.71 6.07
CA GLY A 28 9.96 8.03 6.48
C GLY A 28 8.89 9.12 6.53
N GLU A 29 7.62 8.81 6.21
CA GLU A 29 6.53 9.77 6.31
C GLU A 29 6.13 9.98 7.77
N ARG A 30 5.71 11.22 8.06
CA ARG A 30 5.10 11.59 9.33
C ARG A 30 3.59 11.73 9.14
N ARG A 31 2.82 11.02 9.95
CA ARG A 31 1.35 11.10 9.93
C ARG A 31 0.75 11.04 11.32
N ASN A 32 -0.36 11.75 11.48
CA ASN A 32 -1.33 11.50 12.53
C ASN A 32 -2.27 10.36 12.10
N ILE A 33 -2.76 9.59 13.07
CA ILE A 33 -3.68 8.48 12.82
C ILE A 33 -4.99 8.77 13.53
N THR A 34 -6.09 8.79 12.78
CA THR A 34 -7.42 9.03 13.33
C THR A 34 -8.24 7.77 13.22
N VAL A 35 -8.82 7.33 14.33
CA VAL A 35 -9.73 6.20 14.37
C VAL A 35 -11.05 6.58 15.00
N LYS A 36 -12.14 6.05 14.45
CA LYS A 36 -13.47 6.19 15.04
C LYS A 36 -13.66 5.14 16.13
N VAL A 37 -14.34 5.50 17.20
CA VAL A 37 -14.52 4.65 18.39
C VAL A 37 -15.99 4.62 18.79
N GLN A 38 -16.41 3.56 19.47
CA GLN A 38 -17.76 3.44 20.00
C GLN A 38 -17.76 2.86 21.42
N ASN A 39 -18.82 3.18 22.16
CA ASN A 39 -19.04 2.71 23.54
C ASN A 39 -17.91 3.09 24.52
N LEU A 40 -17.22 4.21 24.31
CA LEU A 40 -16.29 4.75 25.31
C LEU A 40 -17.05 5.33 26.49
N ASP A 41 -16.55 5.13 27.71
CA ASP A 41 -17.07 5.76 28.92
C ASP A 41 -16.23 7.01 29.26
N PRO A 42 -16.82 8.21 29.19
CA PRO A 42 -16.08 9.46 29.37
C PRO A 42 -15.62 9.68 30.82
N ILE A 43 -16.15 8.94 31.81
CA ILE A 43 -15.86 9.17 33.22
C ILE A 43 -14.50 8.57 33.60
N PHE A 44 -14.20 7.35 33.12
CA PHE A 44 -12.98 6.62 33.49
C PHE A 44 -11.99 6.44 32.34
N MET A 45 -12.40 6.62 31.07
CA MET A 45 -11.51 6.50 29.91
C MET A 45 -11.01 7.88 29.51
N THR A 46 -9.84 8.27 30.00
CA THR A 46 -9.36 9.66 29.90
C THR A 46 -8.02 9.78 29.17
N ASP A 47 -6.99 9.06 29.63
CA ASP A 47 -5.64 9.16 29.09
C ASP A 47 -5.46 8.19 27.92
N PHE A 48 -5.68 8.67 26.69
CA PHE A 48 -5.55 7.87 25.47
C PHE A 48 -4.14 7.97 24.87
N ARG A 49 -3.63 6.84 24.42
CA ARG A 49 -2.33 6.72 23.74
C ARG A 49 -2.42 5.73 22.60
N CYS A 50 -1.69 5.99 21.54
CA CYS A 50 -1.52 5.07 20.43
C CYS A 50 -0.18 4.37 20.54
N HIS A 51 -0.21 3.05 20.48
CA HIS A 51 0.97 2.20 20.48
C HIS A 51 1.17 1.65 19.07
N PHE A 52 2.37 1.84 18.55
CA PHE A 52 2.81 1.38 17.24
C PHE A 52 3.98 0.43 17.42
N LYS A 53 3.96 -0.72 16.75
CA LYS A 53 5.09 -1.64 16.73
C LYS A 53 5.48 -1.98 15.31
N VAL A 54 6.73 -1.65 14.97
CA VAL A 54 7.32 -1.93 13.65
C VAL A 54 8.53 -2.82 13.85
N GLY A 55 8.38 -4.11 13.55
CA GLY A 55 9.40 -5.12 13.89
C GLY A 55 9.62 -5.19 15.39
N ASN A 56 10.83 -4.84 15.84
CA ASN A 56 11.22 -4.85 17.26
C ASN A 56 11.14 -3.49 17.93
N VAL A 57 10.79 -2.44 17.18
CA VAL A 57 10.73 -1.08 17.71
C VAL A 57 9.29 -0.74 18.06
N GLU A 58 9.10 -0.26 19.29
CA GLU A 58 7.80 0.17 19.81
C GLU A 58 7.79 1.68 20.03
N HIS A 59 6.69 2.31 19.67
CA HIS A 59 6.45 3.74 19.85
C HIS A 59 5.12 3.97 20.55
N GLU A 60 5.13 4.82 21.57
CA GLU A 60 3.93 5.31 22.24
C GLU A 60 3.76 6.79 21.90
N LYS A 61 2.56 7.16 21.45
CA LYS A 61 2.19 8.54 21.11
C LYS A 61 0.94 8.93 21.91
N PRO A 62 0.88 10.14 22.47
CA PRO A 62 -0.36 10.62 23.10
C PRO A 62 -1.47 10.72 22.05
N ALA A 63 -2.72 10.66 22.50
CA ALA A 63 -3.87 10.76 21.62
C ALA A 63 -5.00 11.56 22.29
N VAL A 64 -5.79 12.25 21.47
CA VAL A 64 -6.90 13.09 21.93
C VAL A 64 -8.21 12.51 21.43
N LYS A 65 -9.17 12.31 22.34
CA LYS A 65 -10.55 12.00 21.99
C LYS A 65 -11.29 13.28 21.61
N THR A 66 -11.88 13.32 20.41
CA THR A 66 -12.74 14.40 19.96
C THR A 66 -14.20 14.19 20.35
N PHE A 67 -15.01 15.25 20.22
CA PHE A 67 -16.46 15.19 20.48
C PHE A 67 -17.21 14.27 19.49
N ASP A 68 -16.69 14.11 18.27
CA ASP A 68 -17.30 13.29 17.22
C ASP A 68 -16.94 11.79 17.31
N ASP A 69 -16.57 11.33 18.51
CA ASP A 69 -16.12 9.97 18.80
C ASP A 69 -14.97 9.50 17.90
N ASN A 70 -13.97 10.38 17.70
CA ASN A 70 -12.70 10.02 17.10
C ASN A 70 -11.58 10.09 18.12
N VAL A 71 -10.59 9.22 18.00
CA VAL A 71 -9.31 9.31 18.70
C VAL A 71 -8.26 9.67 17.67
N ILE A 72 -7.59 10.80 17.88
CA ILE A 72 -6.52 11.30 17.01
C ILE A 72 -5.19 11.08 17.73
N CYS A 73 -4.35 10.22 17.17
CA CYS A 73 -2.99 10.00 17.62
C CYS A 73 -2.09 11.16 17.17
N ASP A 74 -1.19 11.59 18.06
CA ASP A 74 -0.13 12.53 17.70
C ASP A 74 0.78 11.98 16.59
N GLU A 75 1.52 12.90 15.97
CA GLU A 75 2.37 12.60 14.82
C GLU A 75 3.39 11.47 15.12
N MET A 76 3.33 10.44 14.29
CA MET A 76 4.26 9.32 14.27
C MET A 76 5.07 9.34 12.97
N GLN A 77 6.38 9.10 13.08
CA GLN A 77 7.27 8.93 11.94
C GLN A 77 7.41 7.45 11.64
N PHE A 78 7.01 7.03 10.44
CA PHE A 78 6.99 5.63 10.04
C PHE A 78 8.30 5.25 9.36
N ASP A 79 9.36 5.06 10.14
CA ASP A 79 10.65 4.68 9.58
C ASP A 79 10.65 3.22 9.10
N HIS A 80 11.46 2.98 8.08
CA HIS A 80 11.75 1.63 7.61
C HIS A 80 12.94 1.12 8.44
N TYR A 81 12.68 0.53 9.62
CA TYR A 81 13.68 0.10 10.62
C TYR A 81 14.62 -1.05 10.18
N GLY A 82 15.10 -1.04 8.94
CA GLY A 82 16.04 -2.04 8.43
C GLY A 82 15.48 -3.47 8.46
N LEU A 83 14.17 -3.63 8.60
CA LEU A 83 13.51 -4.91 8.41
C LEU A 83 13.89 -5.39 7.01
N GLY A 84 14.54 -6.55 6.93
CA GLY A 84 14.85 -7.23 5.67
C GLY A 84 13.56 -7.68 5.00
N VAL A 85 12.84 -6.73 4.42
CA VAL A 85 11.48 -6.92 3.97
C VAL A 85 11.47 -7.64 2.63
N SER A 86 10.92 -8.85 2.68
CA SER A 86 10.34 -9.56 1.55
C SER A 86 9.37 -8.66 0.78
N GLY A 87 9.82 -8.05 -0.32
CA GLY A 87 8.92 -7.45 -1.33
C GLY A 87 8.44 -6.01 -1.10
N GLY A 88 9.02 -5.25 -0.16
CA GLY A 88 8.82 -3.79 -0.07
C GLY A 88 7.69 -3.24 0.82
N THR A 89 6.98 -4.08 1.59
CA THR A 89 5.99 -3.67 2.60
C THR A 89 6.19 -4.30 3.98
N ALA A 90 5.92 -3.55 5.05
CA ALA A 90 6.05 -4.02 6.43
C ALA A 90 4.77 -3.73 7.22
N PRO A 91 4.16 -4.73 7.89
CA PRO A 91 3.03 -4.48 8.77
C PRO A 91 3.48 -3.74 10.03
N VAL A 92 2.61 -2.88 10.53
CA VAL A 92 2.75 -2.16 11.80
C VAL A 92 1.60 -2.55 12.69
N GLU A 93 1.92 -3.10 13.86
CA GLU A 93 0.88 -3.33 14.87
C GLU A 93 0.43 -1.98 15.41
N PHE A 94 -0.88 -1.78 15.44
CA PHE A 94 -1.51 -0.54 15.88
C PHE A 94 -2.55 -0.85 16.95
N ASN A 95 -2.38 -0.22 18.12
CA ASN A 95 -3.28 -0.36 19.25
C ASN A 95 -3.61 1.00 19.85
N VAL A 96 -4.86 1.21 20.24
CA VAL A 96 -5.24 2.35 21.07
C VAL A 96 -5.38 1.87 22.49
N VAL A 97 -4.66 2.51 23.39
CA VAL A 97 -4.60 2.20 24.81
C VAL A 97 -5.17 3.37 25.59
N TRP A 98 -5.87 3.09 26.68
CA TRP A 98 -6.37 4.09 27.59
C TRP A 98 -6.04 3.74 29.05
N SER A 99 -5.98 4.76 29.89
CA SER A 99 -5.93 4.64 31.35
C SER A 99 -6.93 5.58 32.02
N SER A 100 -7.27 5.26 33.27
CA SER A 100 -8.04 6.13 34.15
C SER A 100 -7.09 7.02 34.94
N SER A 101 -7.52 8.23 35.31
CA SER A 101 -6.69 9.19 36.04
C SER A 101 -6.24 8.68 37.42
N ASP A 102 -7.02 7.77 38.01
CA ASP A 102 -6.79 7.16 39.33
C ASP A 102 -6.05 5.81 39.26
N SER A 103 -5.72 5.31 38.05
CA SER A 103 -5.16 3.98 37.86
C SER A 103 -4.04 3.97 36.82
N SER A 104 -2.91 3.37 37.18
CA SER A 104 -1.80 3.12 36.24
C SER A 104 -2.04 1.93 35.29
N ARG A 105 -3.16 1.22 35.43
CA ARG A 105 -3.47 0.07 34.58
C ARG A 105 -3.88 0.57 33.19
N LYS A 106 -3.10 0.14 32.19
CA LYS A 106 -3.37 0.37 30.77
C LYS A 106 -4.35 -0.68 30.25
N HIS A 107 -5.29 -0.23 29.41
CA HIS A 107 -6.31 -1.05 28.78
C HIS A 107 -6.31 -0.82 27.27
N THR A 108 -6.21 -1.88 26.48
CA THR A 108 -6.27 -1.80 25.02
C THR A 108 -7.73 -1.81 24.55
N LEU A 109 -8.07 -0.95 23.59
CA LEU A 109 -9.36 -1.00 22.91
C LEU A 109 -9.42 -2.19 21.95
N ASP A 110 -10.60 -2.81 21.85
CA ASP A 110 -10.80 -3.91 20.91
C ASP A 110 -10.77 -3.38 19.47
N ASN A 111 -9.91 -3.94 18.62
CA ASN A 111 -9.77 -3.59 17.21
C ASN A 111 -10.58 -4.56 16.32
N ILE A 112 -11.90 -4.56 16.48
CA ILE A 112 -12.80 -5.49 15.76
C ILE A 112 -12.86 -5.16 14.27
N GLY A 113 -12.75 -3.88 13.91
CA GLY A 113 -12.70 -3.41 12.53
C GLY A 113 -11.42 -3.78 11.78
N GLY A 114 -10.41 -4.33 12.46
CA GLY A 114 -9.17 -4.76 11.85
C GLY A 114 -8.35 -3.61 11.27
N VAL A 115 -8.35 -2.44 11.92
CA VAL A 115 -7.49 -1.31 11.54
C VAL A 115 -6.04 -1.77 11.60
N ALA A 116 -5.37 -1.77 10.47
CA ALA A 116 -3.96 -2.10 10.35
C ALA A 116 -3.22 -0.98 9.61
N VAL A 117 -1.96 -0.77 9.99
CA VAL A 117 -1.07 0.16 9.31
C VAL A 117 -0.01 -0.66 8.59
N GLU A 118 0.29 -0.31 7.34
CA GLU A 118 1.31 -0.96 6.54
C GLU A 118 2.27 0.10 5.99
N VAL A 119 3.56 -0.07 6.27
CA VAL A 119 4.60 0.82 5.78
C VAL A 119 5.14 0.27 4.47
N TYR A 120 5.25 1.12 3.44
CA TYR A 120 5.75 0.71 2.14
C TYR A 120 6.94 1.55 1.67
N LYS A 121 7.78 0.96 0.83
CA LYS A 121 8.91 1.64 0.18
C LYS A 121 8.91 1.36 -1.32
N CYS A 122 8.65 2.40 -2.12
CA CYS A 122 8.50 2.28 -3.57
C CYS A 122 9.70 1.60 -4.26
N GLU A 123 10.92 1.92 -3.84
CA GLU A 123 12.14 1.37 -4.43
C GLU A 123 12.28 -0.13 -4.18
N ALA A 124 11.69 -0.63 -3.10
CA ALA A 124 11.68 -2.04 -2.74
C ALA A 124 10.49 -2.80 -3.35
N LEU A 125 9.37 -2.11 -3.61
CA LEU A 125 8.20 -2.67 -4.29
C LEU A 125 8.44 -2.96 -5.77
N ALA A 126 9.22 -2.11 -6.45
CA ALA A 126 9.49 -2.27 -7.88
C ALA A 126 10.90 -1.80 -8.27
N SER A 127 11.62 -2.69 -8.95
CA SER A 127 12.97 -2.42 -9.47
C SER A 127 13.00 -1.85 -10.89
N ASN A 128 11.86 -1.81 -11.58
CA ASN A 128 11.76 -1.31 -12.95
C ASN A 128 10.47 -0.52 -13.18
N CYS A 129 10.46 0.33 -14.21
CA CYS A 129 9.34 1.21 -14.50
C CYS A 129 8.04 0.45 -14.76
N GLY A 130 8.10 -0.67 -15.49
CA GLY A 130 6.93 -1.46 -15.84
C GLY A 130 6.19 -1.94 -14.59
N ARG A 131 6.92 -2.53 -13.64
CA ARG A 131 6.39 -2.96 -12.34
C ARG A 131 5.93 -1.77 -11.50
N CYS A 132 6.69 -0.67 -11.50
CA CYS A 132 6.37 0.53 -10.73
C CYS A 132 5.02 1.15 -11.14
N LEU A 133 4.77 1.30 -12.44
CA LEU A 133 3.53 1.88 -12.96
C LEU A 133 2.33 0.94 -12.85
N THR A 134 2.56 -0.35 -12.59
CA THR A 134 1.50 -1.35 -12.31
C THR A 134 1.19 -1.51 -10.83
N LEU A 135 1.90 -0.82 -9.94
CA LEU A 135 1.55 -0.80 -8.52
C LEU A 135 0.15 -0.20 -8.34
N ASP A 136 -0.55 -0.70 -7.33
CA ASP A 136 -1.89 -0.22 -6.97
C ASP A 136 -1.82 1.25 -6.52
N ALA A 137 -2.29 2.16 -7.37
CA ALA A 137 -2.22 3.59 -7.16
C ALA A 137 -3.11 4.09 -6.00
N GLU A 138 -4.11 3.31 -5.58
CA GLU A 138 -4.94 3.64 -4.42
C GLU A 138 -4.23 3.32 -3.10
N LYS A 139 -3.31 2.34 -3.12
CA LYS A 139 -2.53 1.92 -1.95
C LYS A 139 -1.17 2.60 -1.88
N TYR A 140 -0.52 2.74 -3.03
CA TYR A 140 0.86 3.17 -3.14
C TYR A 140 0.95 4.38 -4.06
N GLU A 141 1.35 5.50 -3.49
CA GLU A 141 1.62 6.74 -4.23
C GLU A 141 2.98 6.70 -4.95
N CYS A 142 3.31 5.58 -5.58
CA CYS A 142 4.57 5.32 -6.26
C CYS A 142 4.48 5.66 -7.75
N GLY A 143 5.61 6.09 -8.30
CA GLY A 143 5.77 6.30 -9.74
C GLY A 143 7.24 6.23 -10.14
N TRP A 144 7.49 6.25 -11.43
CA TRP A 144 8.85 6.06 -11.94
C TRP A 144 9.54 7.39 -12.17
N CYS A 145 10.63 7.63 -11.44
CA CYS A 145 11.52 8.76 -11.70
C CYS A 145 12.48 8.38 -12.84
N ALA A 146 12.27 8.96 -14.02
CA ALA A 146 13.05 8.69 -15.22
C ALA A 146 14.50 9.19 -15.10
N ILE A 147 14.72 10.30 -14.40
CA ILE A 147 16.06 10.86 -14.16
C ILE A 147 16.90 9.90 -13.30
N ASP A 148 16.32 9.44 -12.20
CA ASP A 148 17.03 8.61 -11.21
C ASP A 148 16.96 7.11 -11.53
N ASN A 149 16.20 6.72 -12.57
CA ASN A 149 15.91 5.33 -12.94
C ASN A 149 15.44 4.46 -11.75
N ARG A 150 14.51 4.97 -10.94
CA ARG A 150 13.98 4.28 -9.75
C ARG A 150 12.50 4.54 -9.52
N CYS A 151 11.84 3.59 -8.86
CA CYS A 151 10.45 3.73 -8.41
C CYS A 151 10.40 4.49 -7.10
N VAL A 152 9.83 5.70 -7.09
CA VAL A 152 9.79 6.60 -5.94
C VAL A 152 8.49 7.39 -5.89
N ARG A 153 8.19 7.99 -4.75
CA ARG A 153 7.09 8.97 -4.65
C ARG A 153 7.42 10.26 -5.40
N PRO A 154 6.41 11.07 -5.81
CA PRO A 154 6.63 12.30 -6.57
C PRO A 154 7.64 13.23 -5.90
N MET A 155 7.48 13.46 -4.60
CA MET A 155 8.34 14.38 -3.83
C MET A 155 9.77 13.88 -3.60
N ALA A 156 10.05 12.60 -3.84
CA ALA A 156 11.40 12.05 -3.76
C ALA A 156 12.12 12.06 -5.13
N CYS A 157 11.45 12.46 -6.20
CA CYS A 157 12.02 12.63 -7.53
C CYS A 157 12.31 14.11 -7.79
N LEU A 158 13.53 14.43 -8.24
CA LEU A 158 13.92 15.79 -8.63
C LEU A 158 13.40 16.12 -10.04
N ALA A 159 12.09 15.97 -10.25
CA ALA A 159 11.43 16.22 -11.51
C ALA A 159 11.44 17.72 -11.87
N ARG A 160 11.91 18.04 -13.07
CA ARG A 160 11.88 19.39 -13.67
C ARG A 160 10.78 19.51 -14.72
N SER A 161 10.29 18.38 -15.23
CA SER A 161 9.22 18.26 -16.20
C SER A 161 8.23 17.16 -15.80
N PRO A 162 6.97 17.21 -16.27
CA PRO A 162 5.99 16.13 -16.06
C PRO A 162 6.38 14.77 -16.68
N GLN A 163 7.41 14.74 -17.52
CA GLN A 163 7.94 13.50 -18.10
C GLN A 163 9.02 12.86 -17.22
N ASP A 164 9.49 13.57 -16.19
CA ASP A 164 10.58 13.10 -15.33
C ASP A 164 10.06 12.16 -14.22
N TRP A 165 8.80 12.30 -13.82
CA TRP A 165 8.11 11.39 -12.92
C TRP A 165 6.84 10.86 -13.57
N LEU A 166 6.78 9.54 -13.76
CA LEU A 166 5.71 8.86 -14.47
C LEU A 166 4.77 8.15 -13.50
N ASN A 167 3.47 8.25 -13.74
CA ASN A 167 2.42 7.52 -13.00
C ASN A 167 1.80 6.38 -13.82
N SER A 168 0.83 5.67 -13.25
CA SER A 168 0.14 4.53 -13.89
C SER A 168 -0.56 4.84 -15.21
N THR A 169 -0.82 6.11 -15.52
CA THR A 169 -1.43 6.55 -16.80
C THR A 169 -0.41 6.77 -17.92
N GLN A 170 0.87 6.87 -17.57
CA GLN A 170 1.95 7.11 -18.51
C GLN A 170 2.65 5.80 -18.90
N LEU A 171 3.50 5.88 -19.94
CA LEU A 171 4.25 4.74 -20.47
C LEU A 171 5.75 5.00 -20.23
N CYS A 172 6.54 3.99 -19.83
CA CYS A 172 7.99 4.09 -19.57
C CYS A 172 8.99 3.99 -20.76
N ALA A 173 9.72 5.01 -21.19
CA ALA A 173 10.52 4.96 -22.45
C ALA A 173 11.29 3.63 -22.76
N ASN A 174 11.32 3.22 -24.04
CA ASN A 174 12.12 2.12 -24.62
C ASN A 174 11.79 0.67 -24.16
N PRO A 175 10.69 0.05 -24.63
CA PRO A 175 10.46 -1.38 -24.40
C PRO A 175 11.41 -2.22 -25.26
N ALA A 176 12.10 -3.20 -24.66
CA ALA A 176 12.94 -4.17 -25.37
C ALA A 176 12.29 -5.56 -25.33
N ILE A 177 12.03 -6.13 -26.50
CA ILE A 177 11.60 -7.53 -26.64
C ILE A 177 12.84 -8.40 -26.44
N GLU A 178 12.82 -9.30 -25.46
CA GLU A 178 13.93 -10.25 -25.27
C GLU A 178 13.76 -11.46 -26.17
N ASP A 179 12.56 -12.05 -26.19
CA ASP A 179 12.24 -13.21 -26.99
C ASP A 179 10.74 -13.32 -27.26
N PHE A 180 10.36 -14.13 -28.23
CA PHE A 180 8.96 -14.47 -28.47
C PHE A 180 8.85 -15.89 -29.01
N SER A 181 7.74 -16.55 -28.67
CA SER A 181 7.47 -17.91 -29.07
C SER A 181 5.99 -18.12 -29.40
N PRO A 182 5.64 -18.86 -30.46
CA PRO A 182 6.56 -19.49 -31.41
C PRO A 182 7.09 -18.49 -32.47
N LYS A 183 8.30 -18.73 -33.01
CA LYS A 183 8.91 -17.88 -34.05
C LYS A 183 8.30 -18.07 -35.43
N LYS A 184 7.50 -19.11 -35.63
CA LYS A 184 6.83 -19.45 -36.90
C LYS A 184 5.39 -19.85 -36.62
N GLY A 185 4.50 -19.57 -37.56
CA GLY A 185 3.09 -19.92 -37.45
C GLY A 185 2.44 -20.20 -38.82
N PRO A 186 1.24 -20.82 -38.85
CA PRO A 186 0.50 -21.06 -40.08
C PRO A 186 0.11 -19.75 -40.78
N VAL A 187 0.10 -19.76 -42.12
CA VAL A 187 -0.29 -18.59 -42.95
C VAL A 187 -1.71 -18.09 -42.64
N GLY A 188 -2.60 -18.99 -42.18
CA GLY A 188 -3.96 -18.65 -41.74
C GLY A 188 -4.07 -17.87 -40.42
N GLY A 189 -2.95 -17.52 -39.77
CA GLY A 189 -2.93 -16.77 -38.51
C GLY A 189 -3.37 -17.62 -37.31
N LYS A 190 -3.99 -16.99 -36.31
CA LYS A 190 -4.46 -17.63 -35.06
C LYS A 190 -3.35 -18.26 -34.22
N THR A 191 -2.10 -17.92 -34.49
CA THR A 191 -0.97 -18.38 -33.67
C THR A 191 -1.02 -17.61 -32.36
N LYS A 192 -1.03 -18.35 -31.25
CA LYS A 192 -0.88 -17.76 -29.91
C LYS A 192 0.59 -17.44 -29.70
N VAL A 193 0.92 -16.16 -29.70
CA VAL A 193 2.31 -15.71 -29.50
C VAL A 193 2.47 -15.29 -28.05
N GLY A 194 3.38 -15.96 -27.34
CA GLY A 194 3.89 -15.54 -26.05
C GLY A 194 5.12 -14.66 -26.27
N ILE A 195 5.04 -13.41 -25.85
CA ILE A 195 6.14 -12.46 -25.91
C ILE A 195 6.79 -12.38 -24.53
N THR A 196 8.09 -12.65 -24.48
CA THR A 196 8.93 -12.39 -23.31
C THR A 196 9.65 -11.08 -23.56
N ALA A 197 9.23 -10.05 -22.84
CA ALA A 197 9.94 -8.79 -22.82
C ALA A 197 10.53 -8.59 -21.43
N LEU A 198 11.70 -7.94 -21.35
CA LEU A 198 12.03 -7.17 -20.16
C LEU A 198 11.03 -6.03 -20.11
N LEU A 199 9.88 -6.30 -19.48
CA LEU A 199 8.84 -5.31 -19.26
C LEU A 199 9.38 -4.28 -18.26
N LYS A 200 10.15 -3.34 -18.77
CA LYS A 200 10.19 -1.98 -18.23
C LYS A 200 8.87 -1.24 -18.56
N ARG A 201 7.83 -1.85 -19.16
CA ARG A 201 6.57 -1.22 -19.62
C ARG A 201 5.33 -2.14 -19.70
N LYS A 202 4.13 -1.53 -19.79
CA LYS A 202 2.93 -2.06 -20.47
C LYS A 202 3.09 -1.85 -21.98
N LEU A 203 2.94 -2.92 -22.78
CA LEU A 203 3.20 -2.89 -24.22
C LEU A 203 1.92 -2.49 -24.98
N SER A 204 2.04 -1.74 -26.07
CA SER A 204 1.02 -1.59 -27.12
C SER A 204 1.70 -1.89 -28.45
N VAL A 205 1.42 -3.06 -29.02
CA VAL A 205 2.03 -3.51 -30.27
C VAL A 205 1.13 -3.08 -31.42
N GLY A 206 1.57 -2.07 -32.18
CA GLY A 206 0.91 -1.60 -33.38
C GLY A 206 1.49 -2.22 -34.65
N VAL A 207 0.59 -2.83 -35.43
CA VAL A 207 0.66 -3.25 -36.84
C VAL A 207 1.20 -4.68 -37.11
N ALA A 208 0.26 -5.53 -37.54
CA ALA A 208 0.32 -6.92 -38.04
C ALA A 208 0.25 -8.10 -37.04
N ILE A 209 0.66 -7.99 -35.76
CA ILE A 209 0.87 -9.21 -34.93
C ILE A 209 -0.10 -9.36 -33.74
N CYS A 210 -0.81 -8.32 -33.29
CA CYS A 210 -1.62 -8.39 -32.07
C CYS A 210 -2.92 -7.57 -32.18
N ILE A 211 -4.09 -8.17 -31.89
CA ILE A 211 -5.39 -7.46 -31.83
C ILE A 211 -5.96 -7.41 -30.41
N GLU A 212 -5.74 -8.45 -29.60
CA GLU A 212 -6.12 -8.47 -28.19
C GLU A 212 -4.89 -8.78 -27.34
N MET A 213 -4.66 -7.93 -26.34
CA MET A 213 -3.54 -8.03 -25.41
C MET A 213 -4.09 -8.33 -24.02
N TYR A 214 -3.82 -9.53 -23.50
CA TYR A 214 -4.01 -9.82 -22.09
C TYR A 214 -2.66 -9.69 -21.36
N MET A 215 -2.59 -8.75 -20.42
CA MET A 215 -1.42 -8.54 -19.57
C MET A 215 -1.61 -9.34 -18.28
N ALA A 216 -0.87 -10.43 -18.12
CA ALA A 216 -0.73 -11.13 -16.85
C ALA A 216 0.77 -11.29 -16.56
N GLU A 217 1.21 -10.84 -15.38
CA GLU A 217 2.56 -10.95 -14.80
C GLU A 217 3.66 -11.58 -15.68
N HIS A 218 4.50 -10.72 -16.27
CA HIS A 218 5.69 -11.09 -17.07
C HIS A 218 5.45 -11.81 -18.41
N ARG A 219 4.22 -12.13 -18.79
CA ARG A 219 3.91 -12.77 -20.07
C ARG A 219 2.78 -12.04 -20.78
N THR A 220 3.04 -11.57 -22.00
CA THR A 220 2.00 -10.99 -22.85
C THR A 220 1.59 -12.03 -23.88
N GLU A 221 0.30 -12.38 -23.90
CA GLU A 221 -0.28 -13.28 -24.91
C GLU A 221 -1.13 -12.49 -25.89
N CYS A 222 -0.88 -12.73 -27.17
CA CYS A 222 -1.61 -12.08 -28.26
C CYS A 222 -1.93 -13.07 -29.38
N HIS A 223 -2.98 -12.77 -30.15
CA HIS A 223 -3.35 -13.49 -31.36
C HIS A 223 -2.87 -12.75 -32.62
N SER A 224 -2.15 -13.46 -33.50
CA SER A 224 -1.71 -12.93 -34.79
C SER A 224 -2.83 -12.82 -35.81
N ARG A 225 -2.84 -11.72 -36.58
CA ARG A 225 -3.55 -11.61 -37.87
C ARG A 225 -2.54 -11.57 -39.01
N GLY A 226 -2.31 -12.72 -39.64
CA GLY A 226 -1.41 -12.87 -40.77
C GLY A 226 -0.09 -13.56 -40.42
N THR A 227 0.86 -13.50 -41.36
CA THR A 227 2.06 -14.33 -41.43
C THR A 227 3.15 -13.89 -40.43
N LEU A 228 3.70 -14.84 -39.67
CA LEU A 228 4.95 -14.70 -38.90
C LEU A 228 6.07 -15.36 -39.73
N PHE A 229 7.08 -14.60 -40.16
CA PHE A 229 8.27 -15.12 -40.87
C PHE A 229 9.42 -15.37 -39.92
#